data_AF-A0A7V9CHP0-F1
#
_entry.id   AF-A0A7V9CHP0-F1
#
_cell.length_a   1.000
_cell.length_b   1.000
_cell.length_c   1.000
_cell.angle_alpha   90.00
_cell.angle_beta   90.00
_cell.angle_gamma   90.00
#
_symmetry.space_group_name_H-M   'P 1'
#
loop_
_entity.id
_entity.type
_entity.pdbx_description
1 polymer ?
#
loop_
_entity_poly.entity_id
_entity_poly.type
_entity_poly.pdbx_seq_one_letter_code
_entity_poly.pdbx_strand_id
1 'polypeptide(L)'
;MSEPITLRLDPDLKARLDNLCKATERSRAFLAAEAVRQYVELNEWQIAAIEEGIREADQGRLIDHATLKAKWEKRLAVALVKAR
;
A
#
# COMPACT_ATOMS: atom_id res chain seq x y z
N MET A 1 -11.50 3.11 21.27
CA MET A 1 -10.61 3.78 22.24
C MET A 1 -9.22 3.85 21.61
N SER A 2 -8.45 4.92 21.83
CA SER A 2 -7.06 5.04 21.35
C SER A 2 -6.07 4.79 22.47
N GLU A 3 -4.98 4.08 22.20
CA GLU A 3 -3.90 3.83 23.16
C GLU A 3 -2.69 4.74 22.89
N PRO A 4 -2.02 5.24 23.94
CA PRO A 4 -0.88 6.13 23.76
C PRO A 4 0.36 5.36 23.30
N ILE A 5 1.10 5.93 22.35
CA ILE A 5 2.42 5.46 21.93
C ILE A 5 3.41 6.63 21.98
N THR A 6 4.68 6.33 22.29
CA THR A 6 5.75 7.34 22.26
C THR A 6 6.54 7.20 20.98
N LEU A 7 6.59 8.26 20.17
CA LEU A 7 7.37 8.30 18.92
C LEU A 7 8.60 9.17 19.12
N ARG A 8 9.73 8.70 18.57
CA ARG A 8 10.95 9.52 18.43
C ARG A 8 10.97 10.06 17.01
N LEU A 9 11.06 11.38 16.89
CA LEU A 9 11.15 12.07 15.60
C LEU A 9 12.40 12.94 15.64
N ASP A 10 13.17 12.93 14.57
CA ASP A 10 14.25 13.88 14.40
C ASP A 10 13.70 15.32 14.36
N PRO A 11 14.49 16.32 14.79
CA PRO A 11 14.02 17.71 14.91
C PRO A 11 13.39 18.26 13.63
N ASP A 12 13.97 17.95 12.47
CA ASP A 12 13.49 18.41 11.17
C ASP A 12 12.11 17.83 10.82
N LEU A 13 11.91 16.53 11.09
CA LEU A 13 10.64 15.86 10.86
C LEU A 13 9.56 16.40 11.81
N LYS A 14 9.91 16.63 13.08
CA LYS A 14 9.02 17.27 14.04
C LYS A 14 8.60 18.66 13.57
N ALA A 15 9.52 19.48 13.07
CA ALA A 15 9.19 20.82 12.57
C ALA A 15 8.23 20.76 11.36
N ARG A 16 8.45 19.82 10.44
CA ARG A 16 7.55 19.59 9.30
C ARG A 16 6.15 19.15 9.75
N LEU A 17 6.05 18.24 10.72
CA LEU A 17 4.78 17.82 11.29
C LEU A 17 4.04 18.99 11.97
N ASP A 18 4.77 19.83 12.72
CA ASP A 18 4.21 21.00 13.40
C ASP A 18 3.63 22.02 12.40
N ASN A 19 4.28 22.21 11.25
CA ASN A 19 3.76 23.06 10.18
C ASN A 19 2.52 22.46 9.52
N LEU A 20 2.49 21.14 9.31
CA LEU A 20 1.33 20.44 8.77
C LEU A 20 0.12 20.52 9.72
N CYS A 21 0.35 20.39 11.03
CA CYS A 21 -0.69 20.60 12.05
C CYS A 21 -1.34 21.99 11.94
N LYS A 22 -0.52 23.05 11.77
CA LYS A 22 -1.01 24.42 11.62
C LYS A 22 -1.83 24.59 10.35
N ALA A 23 -1.35 24.04 9.22
CA ALA A 23 -2.02 24.17 7.93
C ALA A 23 -3.34 23.39 7.85
N THR A 24 -3.49 22.31 8.62
CA THR A 24 -4.66 21.42 8.58
C THR A 24 -5.60 21.57 9.78
N GLU A 25 -5.25 22.41 10.76
CA GLU A 25 -5.96 22.58 12.03
C GLU A 25 -6.15 21.26 12.80
N ARG A 26 -5.16 20.37 12.71
CA ARG A 26 -5.17 19.06 13.38
C ARG A 26 -4.08 18.95 14.44
N SER A 27 -4.37 18.13 15.46
CA SER A 27 -3.39 17.82 16.50
C SER A 27 -2.29 16.90 15.96
N ARG A 28 -1.10 16.95 16.59
CA ARG A 28 0.02 16.05 16.27
C ARG A 28 -0.36 14.59 16.43
N ALA A 29 -1.09 14.26 17.50
CA ALA A 29 -1.55 12.90 17.77
C ALA A 29 -2.50 12.40 16.68
N PHE A 30 -3.40 13.25 16.20
CA PHE A 30 -4.30 12.89 15.10
C PHE A 30 -3.52 12.59 13.82
N LEU A 31 -2.64 13.49 13.38
CA LEU A 31 -1.87 13.29 12.16
C LEU A 31 -0.89 12.11 12.25
N ALA A 32 -0.26 11.90 13.42
CA ALA A 32 0.60 10.75 13.65
C ALA A 32 -0.18 9.43 13.58
N ALA A 33 -1.37 9.37 14.21
CA ALA A 33 -2.22 8.19 14.14
C ALA A 33 -2.72 7.91 12.71
N GLU A 34 -3.05 8.95 11.96
CA GLU A 34 -3.43 8.85 10.55
C GLU A 34 -2.28 8.30 9.69
N ALA A 35 -1.08 8.86 9.84
CA ALA A 35 0.10 8.39 9.12
C ALA A 35 0.43 6.92 9.44
N VAL A 36 0.33 6.53 10.72
CA VAL A 36 0.54 5.13 11.14
C VAL A 36 -0.53 4.22 10.56
N ARG A 37 -1.82 4.62 10.57
CA ARG A 37 -2.90 3.85 9.97
C ARG A 37 -2.66 3.59 8.49
N GLN A 38 -2.40 4.65 7.72
CA GLN A 38 -2.14 4.52 6.28
C GLN A 38 -0.95 3.62 5.99
N TYR A 39 0.12 3.73 6.79
CA TYR A 39 1.29 2.87 6.66
C TYR A 39 0.95 1.40 6.96
N VAL A 40 0.23 1.12 8.04
CA VAL A 40 -0.16 -0.24 8.41
C VAL A 40 -1.07 -0.84 7.34
N GLU A 41 -2.15 -0.15 6.94
CA GLU A 41 -3.10 -0.65 5.94
C GLU A 41 -2.41 -0.98 4.61
N LEU A 42 -1.48 -0.13 4.16
CA LEU A 42 -0.70 -0.38 2.94
C LEU A 42 0.14 -1.66 3.04
N ASN A 43 0.84 -1.85 4.17
CA ASN A 43 1.74 -2.99 4.35
C ASN A 43 0.98 -4.29 4.65
N GLU A 44 -0.10 -4.25 5.41
CA GLU A 44 -0.93 -5.41 5.72
C GLU A 44 -1.50 -6.04 4.45
N TRP A 45 -2.05 -5.22 3.54
CA TRP A 45 -2.53 -5.71 2.25
C TRP A 45 -1.41 -6.38 1.46
N GLN A 46 -0.23 -5.75 1.40
CA GLN A 46 0.90 -6.27 0.62
C GLN A 46 1.40 -7.61 1.19
N ILE A 47 1.56 -7.69 2.51
CA ILE A 47 1.98 -8.91 3.20
C ILE A 47 0.97 -10.02 2.95
N ALA A 48 -0.33 -9.75 3.17
CA ALA A 48 -1.38 -10.74 2.94
C ALA A 48 -1.43 -11.24 1.49
N ALA A 49 -1.24 -10.35 0.51
CA ALA A 49 -1.20 -10.72 -0.90
C ALA A 49 0.01 -11.60 -1.24
N ILE A 50 1.17 -11.32 -0.65
CA ILE A 50 2.38 -12.14 -0.83
C ILE A 50 2.18 -13.52 -0.20
N GLU A 51 1.70 -13.58 1.04
CA GLU A 51 1.44 -14.83 1.74
C GLU A 51 0.41 -15.70 1.02
N GLU A 52 -0.65 -15.09 0.47
CA GLU A 52 -1.61 -15.80 -0.38
C GLU A 52 -0.92 -16.35 -1.63
N GLY A 53 -0.15 -15.53 -2.36
CA GLY A 53 0.57 -15.97 -3.55
C GLY A 53 1.53 -17.13 -3.30
N ILE A 54 2.24 -17.12 -2.16
CA ILE A 54 3.08 -18.23 -1.72
C ILE A 54 2.23 -19.48 -1.50
N ARG A 55 1.11 -19.36 -0.76
CA ARG A 55 0.22 -20.49 -0.50
C ARG A 55 -0.39 -21.09 -1.76
N GLU A 56 -0.77 -20.25 -2.73
CA GLU A 56 -1.26 -20.68 -4.04
C GLU A 56 -0.17 -21.43 -4.82
N ALA A 57 1.05 -20.91 -4.81
CA ALA A 57 2.21 -21.54 -5.45
C ALA A 57 2.52 -22.91 -4.84
N ASP A 58 2.53 -23.02 -3.50
CA ASP A 58 2.74 -24.27 -2.77
C ASP A 58 1.64 -25.30 -3.05
N GLN A 59 0.42 -24.84 -3.32
CA GLN A 59 -0.71 -25.69 -3.73
C GLN A 59 -0.73 -25.97 -5.23
N GLY A 60 0.30 -25.57 -5.97
CA GLY A 60 0.45 -25.82 -7.41
C GLY A 60 -0.50 -25.00 -8.29
N ARG A 61 -1.16 -23.96 -7.74
CA ARG A 61 -2.03 -23.04 -8.50
C ARG A 61 -1.23 -21.99 -9.27
N LEU A 62 -0.28 -22.46 -10.07
CA LEU A 62 0.51 -21.64 -10.97
C LEU A 62 -0.01 -21.79 -12.41
N ILE A 63 0.29 -20.79 -13.23
CA ILE A 63 0.04 -20.86 -14.67
C ILE A 63 1.37 -20.87 -15.41
N ASP A 64 1.43 -21.65 -16.48
CA ASP A 64 2.60 -21.69 -17.34
C ASP A 64 2.87 -20.31 -17.99
N HIS A 65 4.15 -19.98 -18.16
CA HIS A 65 4.60 -18.69 -18.65
C HIS A 65 4.09 -18.38 -20.07
N ALA A 66 4.04 -19.38 -20.97
CA ALA A 66 3.55 -19.16 -22.34
C ALA A 66 2.04 -18.84 -22.34
N THR A 67 1.29 -19.50 -21.46
CA THR A 67 -0.14 -19.25 -21.27
C THR A 67 -0.41 -17.85 -20.73
N LEU A 68 0.38 -17.39 -19.75
CA LEU A 68 0.31 -16.03 -19.21
C LEU A 68 0.59 -14.98 -20.29
N LYS A 69 1.66 -15.16 -21.09
CA LYS A 69 2.04 -14.24 -22.17
C LYS A 69 0.92 -14.07 -23.19
N ALA A 70 0.36 -15.18 -23.68
CA ALA A 70 -0.74 -15.15 -24.65
C ALA A 70 -1.98 -14.44 -24.09
N LYS A 71 -2.29 -14.61 -22.79
CA LYS A 71 -3.39 -13.89 -22.12
C LYS A 71 -3.16 -12.38 -22.11
N TRP A 72 -1.93 -11.94 -21.85
CA TRP A 72 -1.58 -10.52 -21.78
C TRP A 72 -1.57 -9.86 -23.16
N GLU A 73 -1.04 -10.55 -24.18
CA GLU A 73 -1.08 -10.08 -25.58
C GLU A 73 -2.52 -9.87 -26.06
N LYS A 74 -3.43 -10.81 -25.74
CA LYS A 74 -4.86 -10.66 -26.02
C LYS A 74 -5.47 -9.45 -25.31
N ARG A 75 -5.16 -9.24 -24.03
CA ARG A 75 -5.65 -8.07 -23.28
C ARG A 75 -5.16 -6.75 -23.88
N LEU A 76 -3.89 -6.69 -24.29
CA LEU A 76 -3.30 -5.53 -24.93
C LEU A 76 -3.97 -5.24 -26.28
N ALA A 77 -4.18 -6.25 -27.13
CA ALA A 77 -4.85 -6.10 -28.41
C ALA A 77 -6.27 -5.52 -28.26
N VAL A 78 -7.04 -6.00 -27.27
CA VAL A 78 -8.40 -5.47 -26.98
C VAL A 78 -8.34 -4.02 -26.52
N ALA A 79 -7.39 -3.67 -25.66
CA ALA A 79 -7.24 -2.29 -25.18
C ALA A 79 -6.90 -1.32 -26.33
N LEU A 80 -6.05 -1.73 -27.28
CA LEU A 80 -5.65 -0.94 -28.44
C LEU A 80 -6.80 -0.74 -29.43
N VAL A 81 -7.64 -1.75 -29.64
CA VAL A 81 -8.84 -1.63 -30.51
C VAL A 81 -9.85 -0.66 -29.90
N LYS A 82 -10.02 -0.65 -28.58
CA LYS A 82 -10.97 0.23 -27.89
C LYS A 82 -10.50 1.69 -27.78
N ALA A 83 -9.19 1.92 -27.87
CA ALA A 83 -8.59 3.25 -27.81
C ALA A 83 -8.56 3.99 -29.16
N ARG A 84 -8.98 3.32 -30.24
CA ARG A 84 -9.11 3.87 -31.59
C ARG A 84 -10.57 4.22 -31.89
#